data_AF-A0A510NUZ9-F1
#
_entry.id   AF-A0A510NUZ9-F1
#
_cell.length_a   1.000
_cell.length_b   1.000
_cell.length_c   1.000
_cell.angle_alpha   90.00
_cell.angle_beta   90.00
_cell.angle_gamma   90.00
#
_symmetry.space_group_name_H-M   'P 1'
#
loop_
_entity.id
_entity.type
_entity.pdbx_description
1 polymer ?
#
loop_
_entity_poly.entity_id
_entity_poly.type
_entity_poly.pdbx_seq_one_letter_code
_entity_poly.pdbx_strand_id
1 'polypeptide(L)'
;MSWRKTILSPGNGTDMPAVGANVKIDYTGWLRDPSNPDHEKGKEFDSSKGRGPLATPIGKGRVIKGWDEGVLSMTLGEEAILTIDSSYAYGDGYVSTMLGQPFPFVIDPKNIPRITPIFSPPPAALGFPGVIPPKADLIFQVKLIEINGKRA
;
A
#
# COMPACT_ATOMS: atom_id res chain seq x y z
N MET A 1 -16.54 -1.40 4.04
CA MET A 1 -15.52 -0.42 4.49
C MET A 1 -14.51 -1.19 5.30
N SER A 2 -13.69 -1.95 4.59
CA SER A 2 -12.81 -2.94 5.20
C SER A 2 -11.58 -3.12 4.34
N TRP A 3 -10.48 -3.46 4.99
CA TRP A 3 -9.45 -4.26 4.35
C TRP A 3 -9.61 -5.71 4.84
N ARG A 4 -9.10 -6.67 4.06
CA ARG A 4 -9.09 -8.10 4.40
C ARG A 4 -7.69 -8.65 4.15
N LYS A 5 -7.21 -9.48 5.07
CA LYS A 5 -5.97 -10.26 4.91
C LYS A 5 -6.28 -11.73 4.68
N THR A 6 -5.66 -12.30 3.66
CA THR A 6 -5.64 -13.73 3.37
C THR A 6 -4.21 -14.22 3.44
N ILE A 7 -3.88 -15.07 4.41
CA ILE A 7 -2.53 -15.59 4.58
C ILE A 7 -2.25 -16.62 3.47
N LEU A 8 -1.18 -16.42 2.70
CA LEU A 8 -0.68 -17.38 1.71
C LEU A 8 0.35 -18.33 2.34
N SER A 9 1.27 -17.77 3.12
CA SER A 9 2.28 -18.52 3.86
C SER A 9 2.43 -17.92 5.26
N PRO A 10 2.30 -18.72 6.33
CA PRO A 10 2.48 -18.22 7.68
C PRO A 10 3.93 -17.77 7.89
N GLY A 11 4.11 -16.69 8.65
CA GLY A 11 5.43 -16.28 9.14
C GLY A 11 5.83 -17.10 10.36
N ASN A 12 6.71 -16.54 11.17
CA ASN A 12 7.23 -17.19 12.37
C ASN A 12 6.26 -17.19 13.57
N GLY A 13 5.06 -16.61 13.43
CA GLY A 13 4.02 -16.64 14.45
C GLY A 13 4.31 -15.83 15.73
N THR A 14 5.45 -15.15 15.81
CA THR A 14 5.96 -14.58 17.08
C THR A 14 6.40 -13.13 16.95
N ASP A 15 7.17 -12.81 15.92
CA ASP A 15 7.68 -11.45 15.71
C ASP A 15 6.68 -10.63 14.90
N MET A 16 5.94 -9.76 15.56
CA MET A 16 5.03 -8.80 14.92
C MET A 16 5.62 -7.38 14.99
N PRO A 17 5.48 -6.56 13.95
CA PRO A 17 5.98 -5.20 13.98
C PRO A 17 5.14 -4.34 14.92
N ALA A 18 5.80 -3.59 15.81
CA ALA A 18 5.14 -2.58 16.62
C ALA A 18 4.89 -1.30 15.81
N VAL A 19 3.95 -0.46 16.28
CA VAL A 19 3.71 0.86 15.69
C VAL A 19 5.00 1.68 15.67
N GLY A 20 5.40 2.14 14.48
CA GLY A 20 6.63 2.86 14.23
C GLY A 20 7.86 2.02 13.95
N ALA A 21 7.76 0.68 13.95
CA ALA A 21 8.84 -0.21 13.57
C ALA A 21 9.22 -0.02 12.09
N ASN A 22 10.52 -0.09 11.81
CA ASN A 22 11.02 -0.08 10.44
C ASN A 22 10.86 -1.48 9.85
N VAL A 23 10.07 -1.60 8.80
CA VAL A 23 9.84 -2.88 8.13
C VAL A 23 10.39 -2.87 6.71
N LYS A 24 10.81 -4.04 6.21
CA LYS A 24 11.05 -4.27 4.78
C LYS A 24 10.04 -5.26 4.24
N ILE A 25 9.36 -4.85 3.17
CA ILE A 25 8.26 -5.61 2.58
C ILE A 25 8.53 -5.79 1.10
N ASP A 26 8.50 -7.03 0.63
CA ASP A 26 8.31 -7.29 -0.80
C ASP A 26 6.83 -7.25 -1.11
N TYR A 27 6.48 -6.63 -2.23
CA TYR A 27 5.09 -6.49 -2.61
C TYR A 27 4.87 -6.50 -4.10
N THR A 28 3.65 -6.82 -4.49
CA THR A 28 3.12 -6.52 -5.81
C THR A 28 1.67 -6.11 -5.66
N GLY A 29 1.26 -5.08 -6.40
CA GLY A 29 -0.05 -4.45 -6.34
C GLY A 29 -0.80 -4.59 -7.66
N TRP A 30 -2.07 -4.98 -7.57
CA TRP A 30 -3.00 -5.13 -8.68
C TRP A 30 -4.29 -4.37 -8.41
N LEU A 31 -4.92 -3.87 -9.48
CA LEU A 31 -6.31 -3.41 -9.39
C LEU A 31 -7.20 -4.61 -9.06
N ARG A 32 -8.19 -4.45 -8.19
CA ARG A 32 -9.14 -5.51 -7.90
C ARG A 32 -10.05 -5.77 -9.10
N ASP A 33 -10.15 -7.03 -9.49
CA ASP A 33 -11.07 -7.53 -10.50
C ASP A 33 -11.89 -8.69 -9.90
N PRO A 34 -13.13 -8.45 -9.47
CA PRO A 34 -14.00 -9.47 -8.89
C PRO A 34 -14.29 -10.66 -9.83
N SER A 35 -14.03 -10.52 -11.14
CA SER A 35 -14.23 -11.61 -12.11
C SER A 35 -13.05 -12.57 -12.17
N ASN A 36 -11.88 -12.20 -11.61
CA ASN A 36 -10.71 -13.07 -11.63
C ASN A 36 -10.72 -14.08 -10.46
N PRO A 37 -10.69 -15.40 -10.73
CA PRO A 37 -10.63 -16.43 -9.68
C PRO A 37 -9.31 -16.44 -8.88
N ASP A 38 -8.21 -15.89 -9.41
CA ASP A 38 -6.93 -15.77 -8.70
C ASP A 38 -6.94 -14.56 -7.76
N HIS A 39 -7.62 -14.71 -6.62
CA HIS A 39 -7.67 -13.70 -5.55
C HIS A 39 -8.10 -12.30 -6.02
N GLU A 40 -8.97 -12.23 -7.03
CA GLU A 40 -9.48 -10.98 -7.60
C GLU A 40 -8.35 -10.06 -8.13
N LYS A 41 -7.20 -10.62 -8.53
CA LYS A 41 -6.06 -9.84 -9.07
C LYS A 41 -6.33 -9.42 -10.51
N GLY A 42 -6.58 -8.15 -10.75
CA GLY A 42 -6.69 -7.58 -12.09
C GLY A 42 -5.32 -7.16 -12.65
N LYS A 43 -5.27 -5.95 -13.21
CA LYS A 43 -4.06 -5.39 -13.82
C LYS A 43 -3.04 -5.01 -12.76
N GLU A 44 -1.80 -5.50 -12.91
CA GLU A 44 -0.67 -5.05 -12.08
C GLU A 44 -0.37 -3.58 -12.34
N PHE A 45 -0.17 -2.82 -11.28
CA PHE A 45 0.21 -1.40 -11.37
C PHE A 45 1.57 -1.10 -10.74
N ASP A 46 2.04 -1.92 -9.79
CA ASP A 46 3.29 -1.67 -9.09
C ASP A 46 3.87 -2.95 -8.45
N SER A 47 5.20 -3.06 -8.39
CA SER A 47 5.88 -4.23 -7.80
C SER A 47 7.25 -3.86 -7.21
N SER A 48 7.64 -4.47 -6.08
CA SER A 48 9.00 -4.37 -5.55
C SER A 48 10.01 -5.22 -6.36
N LYS A 49 9.53 -6.17 -7.17
CA LYS A 49 10.39 -7.05 -7.98
C LYS A 49 11.31 -6.22 -8.88
N GLY A 50 12.61 -6.48 -8.81
CA GLY A 50 13.64 -5.75 -9.56
C GLY A 50 14.09 -4.41 -8.95
N ARG A 51 13.29 -3.78 -8.07
CA ARG A 51 13.68 -2.55 -7.33
C ARG A 51 14.21 -2.84 -5.93
N GLY A 52 13.86 -3.99 -5.36
CA GLY A 52 14.15 -4.35 -3.98
C GLY A 52 12.99 -4.00 -3.04
N PRO A 53 13.06 -4.50 -1.80
CA PRO A 53 11.95 -4.40 -0.85
C PRO A 53 11.71 -2.96 -0.40
N LEU A 54 10.45 -2.62 -0.14
CA LEU A 54 10.07 -1.33 0.39
C LEU A 54 10.45 -1.23 1.87
N ALA A 55 11.34 -0.30 2.20
CA ALA A 55 11.67 0.04 3.58
C ALA A 55 10.83 1.24 4.04
N THR A 56 10.01 1.07 5.07
CA THR A 56 9.17 2.14 5.61
C THR A 56 8.83 1.90 7.08
N PRO A 57 8.66 2.94 7.92
CA PRO A 57 8.09 2.77 9.25
C PRO A 57 6.57 2.54 9.15
N ILE A 58 6.08 1.48 9.78
CA ILE A 58 4.66 1.08 9.72
C ILE A 58 3.83 1.68 10.87
N GLY A 59 2.54 1.95 10.63
CA GLY A 59 1.62 2.46 11.65
C GLY A 59 1.76 3.95 11.95
N LYS A 60 2.39 4.71 11.04
CA LYS A 60 2.65 6.15 11.19
C LYS A 60 2.01 7.02 10.10
N GLY A 61 1.09 6.46 9.30
CA GLY A 61 0.45 7.15 8.18
C GLY A 61 1.41 7.44 7.03
N ARG A 62 2.50 6.67 6.91
CA ARG A 62 3.49 6.81 5.81
C ARG A 62 3.11 6.02 4.56
N VAL A 63 2.20 5.06 4.70
CA VAL A 63 1.61 4.26 3.64
C VAL A 63 0.08 4.33 3.75
N ILE A 64 -0.63 3.73 2.79
CA ILE A 64 -2.10 3.65 2.85
C ILE A 64 -2.57 2.92 4.12
N LYS A 65 -3.76 3.30 4.62
CA LYS A 65 -4.29 2.79 5.90
C LYS A 65 -4.37 1.26 5.94
N GLY A 66 -4.77 0.63 4.84
CA GLY A 66 -4.84 -0.83 4.76
C GLY A 66 -3.49 -1.53 4.89
N TRP A 67 -2.39 -0.87 4.50
CA TRP A 67 -1.04 -1.38 4.77
C TRP A 67 -0.63 -1.15 6.22
N ASP A 68 -0.85 0.05 6.74
CA ASP A 68 -0.52 0.39 8.12
C ASP A 68 -1.17 -0.59 9.11
N GLU A 69 -2.45 -0.91 8.92
CA GLU A 69 -3.17 -1.88 9.77
C GLU A 69 -2.87 -3.34 9.38
N GLY A 70 -2.80 -3.63 8.07
CA GLY A 70 -2.58 -4.99 7.57
C GLY A 70 -1.23 -5.57 7.97
N VAL A 71 -0.15 -4.80 7.80
CA VAL A 71 1.22 -5.24 8.12
C VAL A 71 1.45 -5.36 9.62
N LEU A 72 0.81 -4.51 10.44
CA LEU A 72 0.84 -4.66 11.91
C LEU A 72 0.25 -5.99 12.38
N SER A 73 -0.64 -6.59 11.59
CA SER A 73 -1.21 -7.91 11.88
C SER A 73 -0.35 -9.09 11.40
N MET A 74 0.75 -8.84 10.67
CA MET A 74 1.60 -9.88 10.10
C MET A 74 2.73 -10.27 11.04
N THR A 75 3.24 -11.48 10.85
CA THR A 75 4.45 -11.98 11.52
C THR A 75 5.64 -11.98 10.57
N LEU A 76 6.87 -11.91 11.10
CA LEU A 76 8.09 -11.93 10.31
C LEU A 76 8.14 -13.19 9.42
N GLY A 77 8.36 -13.00 8.11
CA GLY A 77 8.35 -14.06 7.10
C GLY A 77 6.98 -14.35 6.50
N GLU A 78 5.89 -13.79 7.05
CA GLU A 78 4.54 -14.01 6.55
C GLU A 78 4.36 -13.43 5.16
N GLU A 79 3.69 -14.20 4.31
CA GLU A 79 3.24 -13.78 2.99
C GLU A 79 1.71 -13.81 2.95
N ALA A 80 1.11 -12.69 2.59
CA ALA A 80 -0.34 -12.54 2.62
C ALA A 80 -0.84 -11.65 1.48
N ILE A 81 -2.11 -11.84 1.13
CA ILE A 81 -2.86 -10.94 0.25
C ILE A 81 -3.67 -9.98 1.12
N LEU A 82 -3.49 -8.68 0.91
CA LEU A 82 -4.28 -7.60 1.45
C LEU A 82 -5.23 -7.11 0.36
N THR A 83 -6.52 -7.37 0.53
CA THR A 83 -7.60 -6.75 -0.25
C THR A 83 -8.00 -5.47 0.46
N ILE A 84 -7.83 -4.32 -0.20
CA ILE A 84 -8.00 -3.00 0.42
C ILE A 84 -9.05 -2.23 -0.38
N ASP A 85 -10.19 -1.96 0.25
CA ASP A 85 -11.22 -1.09 -0.32
C ASP A 85 -10.62 0.30 -0.59
N SER A 86 -11.11 0.98 -1.62
CA SER A 86 -10.64 2.32 -1.99
C SER A 86 -10.54 3.30 -0.80
N SER A 87 -11.50 3.29 0.13
CA SER A 87 -11.49 4.14 1.35
C SER A 87 -10.29 3.93 2.29
N TYR A 88 -9.65 2.76 2.27
CA TYR A 88 -8.43 2.43 3.00
C TYR A 88 -7.16 2.48 2.13
N ALA A 89 -7.33 2.78 0.84
CA ALA A 89 -6.30 3.02 -0.15
C ALA A 89 -6.27 4.51 -0.55
N TYR A 90 -6.68 4.84 -1.79
CA TYR A 90 -6.60 6.19 -2.37
C TYR A 90 -7.95 6.93 -2.47
N GLY A 91 -9.04 6.29 -2.05
CA GLY A 91 -10.39 6.85 -2.03
C GLY A 91 -10.85 7.36 -3.39
N ASP A 92 -11.45 8.54 -3.39
CA ASP A 92 -12.04 9.20 -4.57
C ASP A 92 -10.99 9.78 -5.53
N GLY A 93 -9.70 9.67 -5.22
CA GLY A 93 -8.59 10.08 -6.09
C GLY A 93 -7.64 11.12 -5.46
N TYR A 94 -6.36 10.96 -5.83
CA TYR A 94 -5.20 11.87 -5.83
C TYR A 94 -4.95 12.93 -4.75
N VAL A 95 -5.58 12.98 -3.57
CA VAL A 95 -5.29 14.11 -2.65
C VAL A 95 -5.40 13.86 -1.14
N SER A 96 -5.38 12.62 -0.66
CA SER A 96 -5.59 12.39 0.78
C SER A 96 -4.31 12.52 1.62
N THR A 97 -3.16 12.06 1.13
CA THR A 97 -2.07 11.69 2.06
C THR A 97 -0.93 12.70 2.17
N MET A 98 -0.83 13.72 1.30
CA MET A 98 0.43 14.47 1.24
C MET A 98 0.65 15.54 2.31
N LEU A 99 -0.35 16.17 2.94
CA LEU A 99 -0.03 17.36 3.76
C LEU A 99 -0.76 17.52 5.10
N GLY A 100 -1.72 16.67 5.49
CA GLY A 100 -2.46 16.90 6.75
C GLY A 100 -3.05 18.31 6.86
N GLN A 101 -3.33 18.96 5.73
CA GLN A 101 -3.90 20.30 5.64
C GLN A 101 -5.41 20.19 5.34
N PRO A 102 -6.25 21.07 5.89
CA PRO A 102 -7.59 21.29 5.36
C PRO A 102 -7.45 21.99 4.01
N PHE A 103 -7.79 21.33 2.91
CA PHE A 103 -7.56 21.90 1.58
C PHE A 103 -8.73 22.75 1.10
N PRO A 104 -8.47 24.00 0.63
CA PRO A 104 -9.34 24.71 -0.29
C PRO A 104 -8.75 24.60 -1.69
N PHE A 105 -8.76 23.42 -2.33
CA PHE A 105 -8.31 23.32 -3.72
C PHE A 105 -9.17 22.32 -4.52
N VAL A 106 -9.96 22.89 -5.42
CA VAL A 106 -10.61 22.17 -6.53
C VAL A 106 -9.54 21.90 -7.57
N ILE A 107 -9.33 20.63 -7.94
CA ILE A 107 -8.45 20.26 -9.05
C ILE A 107 -9.21 20.52 -10.35
N ASP A 108 -8.82 21.56 -11.08
CA ASP A 108 -9.22 21.74 -12.48
C ASP A 108 -8.34 20.84 -13.38
N PRO A 109 -8.92 19.86 -14.10
CA PRO A 109 -8.16 18.95 -14.96
C PRO A 109 -7.41 19.66 -16.11
N LYS A 110 -7.67 20.94 -16.38
CA LYS A 110 -7.05 21.68 -17.49
C LYS A 110 -5.79 22.46 -17.12
N ASN A 111 -5.42 22.55 -15.84
CA ASN A 111 -4.27 23.37 -15.44
C ASN A 111 -3.51 22.81 -14.22
N ILE A 112 -2.70 21.78 -14.45
CA ILE A 112 -1.85 21.15 -13.43
C ILE A 112 -0.53 21.94 -13.32
N PRO A 113 -0.24 22.64 -12.21
CA PRO A 113 1.08 23.23 -12.01
C PRO A 113 2.12 22.12 -11.84
N ARG A 114 3.19 22.16 -12.66
CA ARG A 114 4.35 21.27 -12.58
C ARG A 114 5.20 21.57 -11.33
N ILE A 115 4.67 21.30 -10.15
CA ILE A 115 5.45 21.24 -8.91
C ILE A 115 5.87 19.79 -8.73
N THR A 116 7.09 19.46 -9.16
CA THR A 116 7.74 18.20 -8.78
C THR A 116 7.94 18.20 -7.26
N PRO A 117 7.31 17.29 -6.51
CA PRO A 117 7.58 17.19 -5.08
C PRO A 117 9.02 16.72 -4.86
N ILE A 118 9.77 17.44 -4.01
CA ILE A 118 11.18 17.17 -3.65
C ILE A 118 11.33 15.88 -2.81
N PHE A 119 10.22 15.24 -2.49
CA PHE A 119 10.14 13.97 -1.78
C PHE A 119 9.33 13.02 -2.68
N SER A 120 10.00 12.10 -3.36
CA SER A 120 9.34 11.03 -4.12
C SER A 120 8.76 10.04 -3.10
N PRO A 121 7.45 10.03 -2.83
CA PRO A 121 6.86 8.98 -2.01
C PRO A 121 7.07 7.65 -2.73
N PRO A 122 7.22 6.54 -1.99
CA PRO A 122 7.20 5.24 -2.62
C PRO A 122 5.93 5.12 -3.48
N PRO A 123 6.01 4.54 -4.68
CA PRO A 123 4.89 4.34 -5.61
C PRO A 123 3.58 3.86 -4.96
N ALA A 124 3.65 3.04 -3.92
CA ALA A 124 2.52 2.59 -3.11
C ALA A 124 1.83 3.67 -2.23
N ALA A 125 2.29 4.93 -2.23
CA ALA A 125 1.71 6.05 -1.49
C ALA A 125 1.07 7.12 -2.39
N LEU A 126 1.29 7.05 -3.71
CA LEU A 126 0.71 7.95 -4.70
C LEU A 126 -0.25 7.16 -5.59
N GLY A 127 -1.52 7.56 -5.61
CA GLY A 127 -2.38 7.18 -6.72
C GLY A 127 -1.73 7.68 -8.02
N PHE A 128 -1.43 6.80 -8.96
CA PHE A 128 -0.80 7.19 -10.22
C PHE A 128 -1.85 7.63 -11.24
N PRO A 129 -1.83 8.89 -11.70
CA PRO A 129 -2.77 9.39 -12.71
C PRO A 129 -2.69 8.53 -13.98
N GLY A 130 -3.83 7.94 -14.37
CA GLY A 130 -3.95 7.08 -15.54
C GLY A 130 -3.65 5.58 -15.31
N VAL A 131 -3.20 5.20 -14.11
CA VAL A 131 -2.91 3.80 -13.76
C VAL A 131 -3.93 3.25 -12.75
N ILE A 132 -4.32 4.06 -11.76
CA ILE A 132 -5.30 3.65 -10.74
C ILE A 132 -6.58 4.48 -10.88
N PRO A 133 -7.73 3.86 -11.22
CA PRO A 133 -9.01 4.57 -11.29
C PRO A 133 -9.43 5.17 -9.93
N PRO A 134 -10.17 6.28 -9.90
CA PRO A 134 -10.86 6.74 -8.69
C PRO A 134 -11.73 5.64 -8.09
N LYS A 135 -11.79 5.54 -6.76
CA LYS A 135 -12.57 4.53 -6.04
C LYS A 135 -12.18 3.08 -6.36
N ALA A 136 -10.98 2.84 -6.90
CA ALA A 136 -10.50 1.50 -7.15
C ALA A 136 -10.14 0.79 -5.84
N ASP A 137 -10.67 -0.41 -5.66
CA ASP A 137 -10.20 -1.37 -4.68
C ASP A 137 -8.88 -1.97 -5.18
N LEU A 138 -7.97 -2.26 -4.25
CA LEU A 138 -6.63 -2.74 -4.57
C LEU A 138 -6.36 -4.09 -3.93
N ILE A 139 -5.60 -4.92 -4.63
CA ILE A 139 -5.07 -6.17 -4.14
C ILE A 139 -3.56 -6.02 -4.01
N PHE A 140 -3.02 -6.30 -2.83
CA PHE A 140 -1.57 -6.35 -2.60
C PHE A 140 -1.18 -7.72 -2.10
N GLN A 141 -0.23 -8.36 -2.78
CA GLN A 141 0.49 -9.49 -2.20
C GLN A 141 1.72 -8.91 -1.52
N VAL A 142 1.85 -9.14 -0.23
CA VAL A 142 2.92 -8.60 0.62
C VAL A 142 3.64 -9.72 1.33
N LYS A 143 4.96 -9.59 1.47
CA LYS A 143 5.80 -10.48 2.27
C LYS A 143 6.64 -9.66 3.23
N LEU A 144 6.50 -9.92 4.53
CA LEU A 144 7.25 -9.23 5.56
C LEU A 144 8.64 -9.86 5.72
N ILE A 145 9.68 -9.17 5.26
CA ILE A 145 11.05 -9.73 5.18
C ILE A 145 11.89 -9.33 6.38
N GLU A 146 11.68 -8.12 6.90
CA GLU A 146 12.50 -7.58 7.99
C GLU A 146 11.67 -6.70 8.93
N ILE A 147 11.96 -6.79 10.23
CA ILE A 147 11.44 -5.90 11.28
C ILE A 147 12.63 -5.38 12.10
N ASN A 148 12.86 -4.07 12.10
CA ASN A 148 13.94 -3.41 12.85
C ASN A 148 15.35 -4.04 12.65
N GLY A 149 15.65 -4.50 11.43
CA GLY A 149 16.92 -5.19 11.12
C GLY A 149 16.90 -6.71 11.33
N LYS A 150 15.90 -7.27 12.00
CA LYS A 150 15.69 -8.72 12.12
C LYS A 150 15.05 -9.27 10.86
N ARG A 151 15.74 -10.16 10.16
CA ARG A 151 15.28 -10.79 8.91
C ARG A 151 14.57 -12.12 9.17
N ALA A 152 13.59 -12.42 8.31
CA ALA A 152 12.88 -13.68 8.24
C ALA A 152 13.80 -14.85 7.85
#